data_AF-A0A1W9REN6-F1
#
_entry.id   AF-A0A1W9REN6-F1
#
_cell.length_a   1.000
_cell.length_b   1.000
_cell.length_c   1.000
_cell.angle_alpha   90.00
_cell.angle_beta   90.00
_cell.angle_gamma   90.00
#
_symmetry.space_group_name_H-M   'P 1'
#
loop_
_entity.id
_entity.type
_entity.pdbx_description
1 polymer ?
#
loop_
_entity_poly.entity_id
_entity_poly.type
_entity_poly.pdbx_seq_one_letter_code
_entity_poly.pdbx_strand_id
1 'polypeptide(L)'
;HLRTKGVIYTFIKTWEYILYKLRERKSKFRPVTVKENDLWLVSNPKGVKFGYGEKELTVNVGLHTSVKCVEKLHNSTQADWEFEEINQELIAKQRWWNLPMHQIWYITLSKNKISWTIILNVENIMILEEIKAGILTNGDYKNITINGKRYQFPESYNWELLGGWQDKNSLILQGNSPIPDIRFEVRKSLFPISLIAQNTDNHLRGRLVQIGIFTPVELPAGRYELVELRMELLY
;
A
#
# COMPACT_ATOMS: atom_id res chain seq x y z
N HIS A 1 -14.57 -31.15 -21.16
CA HIS A 1 -15.75 -31.03 -20.27
C HIS A 1 -15.80 -29.71 -19.46
N LEU A 2 -15.28 -28.59 -19.98
CA LEU A 2 -15.05 -27.33 -19.22
C LEU A 2 -16.00 -26.15 -19.58
N ARG A 3 -16.91 -26.29 -20.56
CA ARG A 3 -17.73 -25.16 -21.04
C ARG A 3 -19.00 -24.88 -20.24
N THR A 4 -19.59 -25.87 -19.58
CA THR A 4 -20.84 -25.69 -18.82
C THR A 4 -20.64 -25.09 -17.43
N LYS A 5 -19.41 -25.11 -16.89
CA LYS A 5 -19.10 -24.41 -15.65
C LYS A 5 -19.11 -22.88 -15.80
N GLY A 6 -18.96 -22.35 -17.02
CA GLY A 6 -18.84 -20.90 -17.24
C GLY A 6 -20.07 -20.11 -16.81
N VAL A 7 -21.25 -20.42 -17.35
CA VAL A 7 -22.45 -19.60 -17.13
C VAL A 7 -22.96 -19.68 -15.69
N ILE A 8 -23.02 -20.90 -15.12
CA ILE A 8 -23.48 -21.10 -13.74
C ILE A 8 -22.50 -20.45 -12.75
N TYR A 9 -21.19 -20.60 -12.96
CA TYR A 9 -20.18 -19.96 -12.10
C TYR A 9 -20.28 -18.43 -12.17
N THR A 10 -20.44 -17.87 -13.38
CA THR A 10 -20.66 -16.42 -13.55
C THR A 10 -21.91 -15.97 -12.81
N PHE A 11 -23.02 -16.70 -12.92
CA PHE A 11 -24.26 -16.34 -12.22
C PHE A 11 -24.11 -16.41 -10.70
N ILE A 12 -23.45 -17.44 -10.17
CA ILE A 12 -23.12 -17.56 -8.74
C ILE A 12 -22.27 -16.37 -8.29
N LYS A 13 -21.20 -16.04 -9.03
CA LYS A 13 -20.33 -14.90 -8.71
C LYS A 13 -21.05 -13.55 -8.79
N THR A 14 -21.94 -13.38 -9.78
CA THR A 14 -22.79 -12.18 -9.88
C THR A 14 -23.73 -12.08 -8.69
N TRP A 15 -24.35 -13.19 -8.28
CA TRP A 15 -25.24 -13.22 -7.12
C TRP A 15 -24.49 -12.96 -5.80
N GLU A 16 -23.32 -13.59 -5.61
CA GLU A 16 -22.41 -13.30 -4.49
C GLU A 16 -22.04 -11.82 -4.43
N TYR A 17 -21.72 -11.21 -5.58
CA TYR A 17 -21.42 -9.78 -5.67
C TYR A 17 -22.62 -8.89 -5.32
N ILE A 18 -23.82 -9.23 -5.79
CA ILE A 18 -25.04 -8.48 -5.45
C ILE A 18 -25.32 -8.56 -3.95
N LEU A 19 -25.28 -9.76 -3.37
CA LEU A 19 -25.49 -9.96 -1.93
C LEU A 19 -24.42 -9.21 -1.11
N TYR A 20 -23.17 -9.23 -1.57
CA TYR A 20 -22.08 -8.47 -0.98
C TYR A 20 -22.39 -6.97 -0.98
N LYS A 21 -22.73 -6.37 -2.13
CA LYS A 21 -23.07 -4.95 -2.24
C LYS A 21 -24.30 -4.55 -1.42
N LEU A 22 -25.26 -5.45 -1.27
CA LEU A 22 -26.44 -5.22 -0.42
C LEU A 22 -26.09 -5.22 1.07
N ARG A 23 -25.12 -6.02 1.52
CA ARG A 23 -24.60 -5.99 2.90
C ARG A 23 -23.79 -4.73 3.18
N GLU A 24 -22.96 -4.31 2.23
CA GLU A 24 -22.08 -3.14 2.34
C GLU A 24 -22.87 -1.85 2.61
N ARG A 25 -24.06 -1.70 2.01
CA ARG A 25 -24.94 -0.52 2.20
C ARG A 25 -25.41 -0.27 3.64
N LYS A 26 -25.16 -1.17 4.60
CA LYS A 26 -25.58 -1.01 6.00
C LYS A 26 -24.45 -0.65 6.97
N SER A 27 -23.18 -0.75 6.58
CA SER A 27 -22.06 -0.39 7.46
C SER A 27 -21.68 1.08 7.27
N LYS A 28 -22.01 1.94 8.24
CA LYS A 28 -21.47 3.30 8.28
C LYS A 28 -19.98 3.19 8.61
N PHE A 29 -19.11 3.47 7.65
CA PHE A 29 -17.67 3.55 7.87
C PHE A 29 -17.37 4.44 9.09
N ARG A 30 -16.53 3.93 10.00
CA ARG A 30 -16.02 4.68 11.15
C ARG A 30 -14.49 4.73 11.04
N PRO A 31 -13.88 5.92 10.98
CA PRO A 31 -12.43 6.01 10.96
C PRO A 31 -11.85 5.48 12.26
N VAL A 32 -10.76 4.73 12.14
CA VAL A 32 -9.92 4.25 13.25
C VAL A 32 -8.69 5.15 13.28
N THR A 33 -8.28 5.60 14.45
CA THR A 33 -7.16 6.52 14.62
C THR A 33 -6.23 5.99 15.69
N VAL A 34 -4.97 5.76 15.33
CA VAL A 34 -3.90 5.35 16.24
C VAL A 34 -2.92 6.50 16.36
N LYS A 35 -2.48 6.82 17.58
CA LYS A 35 -1.54 7.91 17.84
C LYS A 35 -0.45 7.48 18.79
N GLU A 36 0.76 7.97 18.56
CA GLU A 36 1.93 7.78 19.41
C GLU A 36 2.75 9.07 19.38
N ASN A 37 2.74 9.83 20.47
CA ASN A 37 3.25 11.20 20.51
C ASN A 37 2.60 12.07 19.40
N ASP A 38 3.41 12.77 18.62
CA ASP A 38 2.97 13.61 17.50
C ASP A 38 2.65 12.80 16.22
N LEU A 39 3.07 11.53 16.16
CA LEU A 39 2.83 10.66 15.01
C LEU A 39 1.43 10.06 15.09
N TRP A 40 0.68 10.11 14.00
CA TRP A 40 -0.67 9.59 13.94
C TRP A 40 -0.97 8.85 12.64
N LEU A 41 -1.86 7.87 12.73
CA LEU A 41 -2.46 7.12 11.62
C LEU A 41 -3.97 7.34 11.65
N VAL A 42 -4.58 7.48 10.48
CA VAL A 42 -6.04 7.54 10.34
C VAL A 42 -6.49 6.67 9.16
N SER A 43 -7.43 5.76 9.43
CA SER A 43 -8.07 4.99 8.37
C SER A 43 -9.15 5.82 7.67
N ASN A 44 -9.30 5.58 6.37
CA ASN A 44 -10.36 6.13 5.55
C ASN A 44 -10.93 5.02 4.64
N PRO A 45 -12.04 5.25 3.92
CA PRO A 45 -12.65 4.22 3.08
C PRO A 45 -11.76 3.65 1.97
N LYS A 46 -10.61 4.26 1.68
CA LYS A 46 -9.70 3.90 0.60
C LYS A 46 -8.30 3.47 1.07
N GLY A 47 -7.99 3.53 2.37
CA GLY A 47 -6.66 3.21 2.87
C GLY A 47 -6.32 3.87 4.21
N VAL A 48 -5.02 4.03 4.46
CA VAL A 48 -4.47 4.53 5.72
C VAL A 48 -3.54 5.70 5.46
N LYS A 49 -3.85 6.85 6.07
CA LYS A 49 -2.99 8.03 6.03
C LYS A 49 -2.19 8.14 7.32
N PHE A 50 -1.04 8.80 7.24
CA PHE A 50 -0.29 9.23 8.42
C PHE A 50 0.16 10.69 8.35
N GLY A 51 0.42 11.25 9.52
CA GLY A 51 0.94 12.59 9.69
C GLY A 51 1.75 12.76 10.96
N TYR A 52 2.31 13.97 11.14
CA TYR A 52 3.10 14.34 12.31
C TYR A 52 2.68 15.73 12.81
N GLY A 53 2.38 15.84 14.10
CA GLY A 53 1.79 17.03 14.70
C GLY A 53 0.47 17.35 14.00
N GLU A 54 0.34 18.59 13.52
CA GLU A 54 -0.85 19.04 12.77
C GLU A 54 -0.76 18.80 11.25
N LYS A 55 0.34 18.19 10.76
CA LYS A 55 0.60 18.03 9.33
C LYS A 55 0.34 16.61 8.84
N GLU A 56 -0.53 16.45 7.85
CA GLU A 56 -0.63 15.22 7.06
C GLU A 56 0.61 15.10 6.15
N LEU A 57 1.36 14.00 6.28
CA LEU A 57 2.57 13.75 5.48
C LEU A 57 2.26 12.97 4.19
N THR A 58 1.10 12.32 4.18
CA THR A 58 0.59 11.54 3.07
C THR A 58 -0.49 12.29 2.29
N VAL A 59 -0.88 11.78 1.12
CA VAL A 59 -2.04 12.27 0.37
C VAL A 59 -2.88 11.12 -0.15
N ASN A 60 -4.16 11.39 -0.44
CA ASN A 60 -5.12 10.43 -0.98
C ASN A 60 -5.24 9.14 -0.15
N VAL A 61 -4.62 8.03 -0.55
CA VAL A 61 -4.67 6.77 0.21
C VAL A 61 -3.62 6.64 1.30
N GLY A 62 -2.55 7.44 1.21
CA GLY A 62 -1.37 7.33 2.06
C GLY A 62 -0.59 6.04 1.82
N LEU A 63 -0.78 5.03 2.67
CA LEU A 63 -0.22 3.70 2.46
C LEU A 63 -0.95 3.03 1.29
N HIS A 64 -0.19 2.44 0.37
CA HIS A 64 -0.70 1.93 -0.90
C HIS A 64 -0.11 0.58 -1.24
N THR A 65 -0.95 -0.37 -1.65
CA THR A 65 -0.52 -1.55 -2.41
C THR A 65 -1.22 -1.65 -3.76
N SER A 66 -0.56 -2.31 -4.70
CA SER A 66 -1.19 -2.79 -5.93
C SER A 66 -0.68 -4.17 -6.29
N VAL A 67 -1.53 -5.00 -6.89
CA VAL A 67 -1.18 -6.33 -7.39
C VAL A 67 -1.58 -6.46 -8.85
N LYS A 68 -0.72 -7.05 -9.66
CA LYS A 68 -1.04 -7.39 -11.05
C LYS A 68 -1.20 -8.90 -11.18
N CYS A 69 -2.33 -9.32 -11.72
CA CYS A 69 -2.68 -10.73 -11.91
C CYS A 69 -3.53 -10.85 -13.18
N VAL A 70 -3.18 -11.79 -14.06
CA VAL A 70 -3.84 -12.00 -15.36
C VAL A 70 -3.91 -10.68 -16.14
N GLU A 71 -2.75 -10.05 -16.30
CA GLU A 71 -2.55 -8.76 -16.99
C GLU A 71 -3.29 -7.55 -16.41
N LYS A 72 -4.10 -7.72 -15.36
CA LYS A 72 -4.90 -6.66 -14.75
C LYS A 72 -4.27 -6.15 -13.47
N LEU A 73 -4.12 -4.83 -13.38
CA LEU A 73 -3.67 -4.14 -12.17
C LEU A 73 -4.86 -3.87 -11.23
N HIS A 74 -4.70 -4.28 -9.97
CA HIS A 74 -5.62 -4.08 -8.88
C HIS A 74 -4.98 -3.17 -7.83
N ASN A 75 -5.57 -2.01 -7.59
CA ASN A 75 -5.09 -1.07 -6.59
C ASN A 75 -5.87 -1.24 -5.28
N SER A 76 -5.20 -0.97 -4.17
CA SER A 76 -5.79 -0.96 -2.82
C SER A 76 -6.98 0.01 -2.67
N THR A 77 -7.06 1.05 -3.50
CA THR A 77 -8.24 1.94 -3.61
C THR A 77 -9.52 1.25 -4.09
N GLN A 78 -9.39 0.10 -4.74
CA GLN A 78 -10.49 -0.69 -5.30
C GLN A 78 -10.90 -1.84 -4.39
N ALA A 79 -10.14 -2.06 -3.31
CA ALA A 79 -10.42 -3.10 -2.34
C ALA A 79 -11.49 -2.63 -1.35
N ASP A 80 -12.21 -3.60 -0.82
CA ASP A 80 -13.11 -3.39 0.28
C ASP A 80 -12.30 -3.46 1.58
N TRP A 81 -12.50 -2.49 2.47
CA TRP A 81 -11.68 -2.30 3.66
C TRP A 81 -12.43 -2.59 4.95
N GLU A 82 -11.75 -3.27 5.87
CA GLU A 82 -12.13 -3.42 7.27
C GLU A 82 -10.97 -2.97 8.15
N PHE A 83 -11.25 -2.14 9.15
CA PHE A 83 -10.24 -1.60 10.07
C PHE A 83 -10.61 -1.94 11.50
N GLU A 84 -9.61 -2.35 12.28
CA GLU A 84 -9.72 -2.59 13.71
C GLU A 84 -8.45 -2.07 14.41
N GLU A 85 -8.60 -1.57 15.63
CA GLU A 85 -7.48 -1.22 16.50
C GLU A 85 -7.41 -2.23 17.64
N ILE A 86 -6.24 -2.82 17.83
CA ILE A 86 -5.98 -3.78 18.92
C ILE A 86 -4.64 -3.42 19.55
N ASN A 87 -4.61 -3.08 20.83
CA ASN A 87 -3.36 -2.77 21.57
C ASN A 87 -2.46 -1.73 20.86
N GLN A 88 -3.04 -0.61 20.38
CA GLN A 88 -2.33 0.44 19.62
C GLN A 88 -1.75 -0.02 18.27
N GLU A 89 -2.15 -1.19 17.78
CA GLU A 89 -1.90 -1.64 16.41
C GLU A 89 -3.13 -1.39 15.55
N LEU A 90 -2.94 -0.73 14.41
CA LEU A 90 -3.96 -0.62 13.38
C LEU A 90 -3.88 -1.86 12.48
N ILE A 91 -4.94 -2.66 12.48
CA ILE A 91 -5.09 -3.80 11.59
C ILE A 91 -6.05 -3.40 10.48
N ALA A 92 -5.58 -3.48 9.23
CA ALA A 92 -6.39 -3.16 8.05
C ALA A 92 -6.48 -4.38 7.13
N LYS A 93 -7.68 -4.93 6.97
CA LYS A 93 -7.96 -6.05 6.07
C LYS A 93 -8.53 -5.47 4.79
N GLN A 94 -7.97 -5.87 3.66
CA GLN A 94 -8.48 -5.46 2.35
C GLN A 94 -8.72 -6.65 1.45
N ARG A 95 -9.87 -6.65 0.77
CA ARG A 95 -10.30 -7.73 -0.13
C ARG A 95 -10.65 -7.18 -1.49
N TRP A 96 -10.13 -7.80 -2.55
CA TRP A 96 -10.61 -7.57 -3.91
C TRP A 96 -11.60 -8.67 -4.25
N TRP A 97 -12.87 -8.31 -4.50
CA TRP A 97 -13.94 -9.28 -4.76
C TRP A 97 -13.67 -10.24 -5.93
N ASN A 98 -12.82 -9.82 -6.88
CA ASN A 98 -12.51 -10.57 -8.09
C ASN A 98 -11.18 -11.34 -8.02
N LEU A 99 -10.47 -11.30 -6.89
CA LEU A 99 -9.22 -12.03 -6.68
C LEU A 99 -9.39 -13.11 -5.61
N PRO A 100 -8.76 -14.29 -5.76
CA PRO A 100 -8.78 -15.35 -4.75
C PRO A 100 -7.76 -15.06 -3.63
N MET A 101 -7.71 -13.82 -3.15
CA MET A 101 -6.79 -13.38 -2.11
C MET A 101 -7.33 -12.16 -1.34
N HIS A 102 -6.78 -11.96 -0.15
CA HIS A 102 -6.92 -10.72 0.60
C HIS A 102 -5.60 -10.36 1.28
N GLN A 103 -5.43 -9.09 1.62
CA GLN A 103 -4.28 -8.62 2.38
C GLN A 103 -4.70 -8.21 3.78
N ILE A 104 -3.81 -8.43 4.74
CA ILE A 104 -3.93 -7.93 6.11
C ILE A 104 -2.69 -7.10 6.39
N TRP A 105 -2.90 -5.84 6.75
CA TRP A 105 -1.85 -4.92 7.15
C TRP A 105 -1.85 -4.82 8.66
N TYR A 106 -0.69 -5.04 9.26
CA TYR A 106 -0.44 -4.78 10.67
C TYR A 106 0.45 -3.54 10.74
N ILE A 107 -0.06 -2.47 11.36
CA ILE A 107 0.62 -1.19 11.41
C ILE A 107 0.77 -0.76 12.86
N THR A 108 2.01 -0.61 13.31
CA THR A 108 2.32 -0.15 14.67
C THR A 108 3.08 1.17 14.64
N LEU A 109 2.84 1.99 15.66
CA LEU A 109 3.58 3.23 15.89
C LEU A 109 4.54 3.05 17.07
N SER A 110 5.74 3.61 16.96
CA SER A 110 6.71 3.65 18.06
C SER A 110 7.58 4.89 17.92
N LYS A 111 7.41 5.87 18.82
CA LYS A 111 8.13 7.16 18.76
C LYS A 111 7.91 7.86 17.41
N ASN A 112 8.96 7.94 16.60
CA ASN A 112 8.99 8.53 15.26
C ASN A 112 8.92 7.48 14.13
N LYS A 113 8.49 6.25 14.44
CA LYS A 113 8.50 5.11 13.51
C LYS A 113 7.12 4.55 13.26
N ILE A 114 6.89 4.16 12.02
CA ILE A 114 5.77 3.35 11.57
C ILE A 114 6.35 2.01 11.11
N SER A 115 5.93 0.91 11.73
CA SER A 115 6.17 -0.44 11.20
C SER A 115 4.93 -0.89 10.44
N TRP A 116 5.10 -1.45 9.26
CA TRP A 116 4.02 -1.89 8.39
C TRP A 116 4.31 -3.26 7.80
N THR A 117 3.62 -4.27 8.33
CA THR A 117 3.72 -5.66 7.85
C THR A 117 2.53 -5.98 6.97
N ILE A 118 2.80 -6.51 5.78
CA ILE A 118 1.78 -6.92 4.82
C ILE A 118 1.75 -8.44 4.75
N ILE A 119 0.62 -9.01 5.17
CA ILE A 119 0.32 -10.42 5.03
C ILE A 119 -0.60 -10.60 3.82
N LEU A 120 -0.29 -11.58 2.99
CA LEU A 120 -1.10 -12.02 1.88
C LEU A 120 -1.72 -13.39 2.20
N ASN A 121 -3.04 -13.47 2.18
CA ASN A 121 -3.77 -14.74 2.31
C ASN A 121 -4.34 -15.12 0.95
N VAL A 122 -3.84 -16.22 0.39
CA VAL A 122 -4.24 -16.76 -0.91
C VAL A 122 -5.21 -17.92 -0.68
N GLU A 123 -6.42 -17.82 -1.24
CA GLU A 123 -7.48 -18.81 -1.08
C GLU A 123 -7.33 -19.97 -2.07
N ASN A 124 -6.88 -19.66 -3.30
CA ASN A 124 -6.63 -20.63 -4.37
C ASN A 124 -5.35 -20.26 -5.10
N ILE A 125 -4.74 -21.25 -5.75
CA ILE A 125 -3.53 -21.02 -6.53
C ILE A 125 -3.70 -19.85 -7.51
N MET A 126 -2.74 -18.94 -7.52
CA MET A 126 -2.76 -17.77 -8.39
C MET A 126 -1.35 -17.38 -8.83
N ILE A 127 -1.26 -16.73 -9.99
CA ILE A 127 -0.01 -16.16 -10.50
C ILE A 127 -0.06 -14.67 -10.23
N LEU A 128 0.86 -14.18 -9.38
CA LEU A 128 1.08 -12.76 -9.19
C LEU A 128 2.22 -12.33 -10.11
N GLU A 129 1.92 -11.45 -11.06
CA GLU A 129 2.90 -10.91 -12.01
C GLU A 129 3.70 -9.76 -11.39
N GLU A 130 3.02 -8.95 -10.58
CA GLU A 130 3.62 -7.78 -9.96
C GLU A 130 2.96 -7.52 -8.60
N ILE A 131 3.77 -7.11 -7.62
CA ILE A 131 3.26 -6.58 -6.35
C ILE A 131 4.01 -5.29 -6.03
N LYS A 132 3.29 -4.24 -5.69
CA LYS A 132 3.86 -2.99 -5.20
C LYS A 132 3.30 -2.64 -3.83
N ALA A 133 4.14 -2.06 -2.98
CA ALA A 133 3.78 -1.57 -1.66
C ALA A 133 4.59 -0.32 -1.34
N GLY A 134 3.94 0.74 -0.87
CA GLY A 134 4.61 2.00 -0.64
C GLY A 134 3.74 3.08 -0.03
N ILE A 135 4.27 4.30 -0.08
CA ILE A 135 3.65 5.50 0.45
C ILE A 135 3.45 6.54 -0.64
N LEU A 136 2.30 7.20 -0.58
CA LEU A 136 1.99 8.37 -1.38
C LEU A 136 2.07 9.62 -0.51
N THR A 137 3.17 10.35 -0.64
CA THR A 137 3.41 11.59 0.11
C THR A 137 2.94 12.81 -0.66
N ASN A 138 2.80 13.94 0.04
CA ASN A 138 2.53 15.22 -0.59
C ASN A 138 3.69 15.66 -1.50
N GLY A 139 3.44 16.66 -2.35
CA GLY A 139 4.43 17.19 -3.28
C GLY A 139 5.55 18.00 -2.64
N ASP A 140 5.57 18.20 -1.32
CA ASP A 140 6.56 19.03 -0.63
C ASP A 140 7.93 18.34 -0.55
N TYR A 141 7.95 17.02 -0.66
CA TYR A 141 9.17 16.24 -0.84
C TYR A 141 9.74 16.46 -2.24
N LYS A 142 10.76 17.32 -2.35
CA LYS A 142 11.40 17.67 -3.64
C LYS A 142 12.58 16.79 -3.99
N ASN A 143 13.17 16.12 -3.01
CA ASN A 143 14.38 15.34 -3.19
C ASN A 143 14.27 13.98 -2.52
N ILE A 144 15.07 13.04 -3.01
CA ILE A 144 15.24 11.72 -2.45
C ILE A 144 16.73 11.37 -2.40
N THR A 145 17.17 10.75 -1.31
CA THR A 145 18.54 10.27 -1.14
C THR A 145 18.56 8.75 -1.11
N ILE A 146 19.39 8.15 -1.95
CA ILE A 146 19.56 6.69 -2.08
C ILE A 146 21.06 6.39 -2.09
N ASN A 147 21.53 5.62 -1.10
CA ASN A 147 22.95 5.34 -0.86
C ASN A 147 23.84 6.60 -0.87
N GLY A 148 23.38 7.66 -0.19
CA GLY A 148 24.11 8.93 -0.12
C GLY A 148 24.07 9.79 -1.38
N LYS A 149 23.54 9.28 -2.51
CA LYS A 149 23.32 10.08 -3.71
C LYS A 149 21.94 10.73 -3.67
N ARG A 150 21.91 12.05 -3.85
CA ARG A 150 20.68 12.85 -3.91
C ARG A 150 20.15 12.91 -5.35
N TYR A 151 18.84 12.79 -5.48
CA TYR A 151 18.09 12.93 -6.72
C TYR A 151 16.93 13.91 -6.48
N GLN A 152 16.59 14.69 -7.50
CA GLN A 152 15.49 15.65 -7.45
C GLN A 152 14.31 15.07 -8.23
N PHE A 153 13.10 15.16 -7.66
CA PHE A 153 11.90 14.82 -8.41
C PHE A 153 11.68 15.84 -9.53
N PRO A 154 11.21 15.42 -10.72
CA PRO A 154 10.79 16.34 -11.76
C PRO A 154 9.73 17.31 -11.24
N GLU A 155 9.71 18.53 -11.80
CA GLU A 155 8.68 19.51 -11.48
C GLU A 155 7.32 19.16 -12.11
N SER A 156 7.35 18.34 -13.17
CA SER A 156 6.16 17.85 -13.87
C SER A 156 5.44 16.74 -13.08
N TYR A 157 4.10 16.75 -13.07
CA TYR A 157 3.28 15.70 -12.45
C TYR A 157 2.55 14.88 -13.52
N ASN A 158 3.33 14.09 -14.26
CA ASN A 158 2.87 13.25 -15.37
C ASN A 158 3.24 11.77 -15.18
N TRP A 159 3.18 11.26 -13.95
CA TRP A 159 3.58 9.88 -13.64
C TRP A 159 5.03 9.54 -14.01
N GLU A 160 5.91 10.54 -13.98
CA GLU A 160 7.30 10.41 -14.38
C GLU A 160 8.09 9.55 -13.36
N LEU A 161 8.72 8.50 -13.86
CA LEU A 161 9.60 7.63 -13.09
C LEU A 161 10.94 8.34 -12.85
N LEU A 162 11.26 8.60 -11.58
CA LEU A 162 12.57 9.14 -11.21
C LEU A 162 13.65 8.05 -11.29
N GLY A 163 13.31 6.83 -10.88
CA GLY A 163 14.23 5.70 -10.97
C GLY A 163 13.68 4.41 -10.36
N GLY A 164 14.32 3.31 -10.75
CA GLY A 164 14.18 1.99 -10.15
C GLY A 164 15.55 1.51 -9.66
N TRP A 165 15.66 1.12 -8.40
CA TRP A 165 16.90 0.66 -7.79
C TRP A 165 16.76 -0.77 -7.28
N GLN A 166 17.45 -1.70 -7.95
CA GLN A 166 17.56 -3.09 -7.54
C GLN A 166 18.54 -3.23 -6.36
N ASP A 167 18.30 -4.23 -5.52
CA ASP A 167 19.14 -4.59 -4.35
C ASP A 167 19.30 -3.47 -3.32
N LYS A 168 18.43 -2.46 -3.35
CA LYS A 168 18.37 -1.39 -2.35
C LYS A 168 17.18 -1.61 -1.45
N ASN A 169 17.40 -1.46 -0.14
CA ASN A 169 16.39 -1.67 0.87
C ASN A 169 15.97 -0.39 1.57
N SER A 170 16.58 0.76 1.28
CA SER A 170 16.17 2.03 1.89
C SER A 170 16.40 3.25 1.01
N LEU A 171 15.63 4.30 1.29
CA LEU A 171 15.75 5.64 0.72
C LEU A 171 15.28 6.67 1.74
N ILE A 172 15.64 7.93 1.56
CA ILE A 172 15.18 9.05 2.38
C ILE A 172 14.49 10.07 1.48
N LEU A 173 13.21 10.31 1.71
CA LEU A 173 12.49 11.45 1.16
C LEU A 173 12.84 12.69 1.99
N GLN A 174 13.31 13.75 1.33
CA GLN A 174 13.77 14.95 2.02
C GLN A 174 12.64 15.99 2.12
N GLY A 175 12.21 16.25 3.35
CA GLY A 175 11.26 17.30 3.68
C GLY A 175 11.96 18.65 3.79
N ASN A 176 11.17 19.72 3.77
CA ASN A 176 11.64 21.04 4.16
C ASN A 176 10.90 21.45 5.42
N SER A 177 11.65 21.95 6.42
CA SER A 177 11.08 22.34 7.72
C SER A 177 9.79 23.15 7.54
N PRO A 178 8.71 22.80 8.28
CA PRO A 178 8.67 21.86 9.39
C PRO A 178 8.25 20.43 9.00
N ILE A 179 8.39 20.04 7.73
CA ILE A 179 8.10 18.69 7.25
C ILE A 179 9.34 17.81 7.48
N PRO A 180 9.24 16.72 8.25
CA PRO A 180 10.38 15.84 8.50
C PRO A 180 10.78 15.07 7.24
N ASP A 181 12.05 14.68 7.21
CA ASP A 181 12.55 13.66 6.29
C ASP A 181 11.89 12.32 6.63
N ILE A 182 11.60 11.50 5.61
CA ILE A 182 11.06 10.15 5.80
C ILE A 182 12.06 9.15 5.27
N ARG A 183 12.68 8.37 6.16
CA ARG A 183 13.41 7.16 5.79
C ARG A 183 12.39 6.05 5.54
N PHE A 184 12.30 5.58 4.30
CA PHE A 184 11.52 4.40 3.91
C PHE A 184 12.47 3.22 3.76
N GLU A 185 12.22 2.14 4.48
CA GLU A 185 13.09 0.97 4.56
C GLU A 185 12.30 -0.33 4.47
N VAL A 186 12.92 -1.33 3.85
CA VAL A 186 12.43 -2.69 3.72
C VAL A 186 13.21 -3.55 4.70
N ARG A 187 12.52 -4.04 5.74
CA ARG A 187 13.12 -4.85 6.81
C ARG A 187 13.16 -6.32 6.43
N LYS A 188 12.10 -6.79 5.78
CA LYS A 188 11.92 -8.17 5.34
C LYS A 188 11.12 -8.18 4.05
N SER A 189 11.44 -9.08 3.15
CA SER A 189 10.67 -9.34 1.94
C SER A 189 10.75 -10.83 1.60
N LEU A 190 9.63 -11.41 1.18
CA LEU A 190 9.57 -12.79 0.71
C LEU A 190 10.26 -12.96 -0.65
N PHE A 191 10.28 -11.91 -1.47
CA PHE A 191 10.80 -11.93 -2.83
C PHE A 191 11.83 -10.81 -3.06
N PRO A 192 12.68 -10.92 -4.09
CA PRO A 192 13.52 -9.81 -4.53
C PRO A 192 12.70 -8.57 -4.84
N ILE A 193 13.20 -7.41 -4.45
CA ILE A 193 12.53 -6.13 -4.59
C ILE A 193 13.33 -5.14 -5.44
N SER A 194 12.62 -4.19 -6.04
CA SER A 194 13.17 -2.93 -6.53
C SER A 194 12.53 -1.77 -5.79
N LEU A 195 13.31 -0.79 -5.35
CA LEU A 195 12.75 0.49 -4.91
C LEU A 195 12.42 1.35 -6.12
N ILE A 196 11.30 2.06 -6.05
CA ILE A 196 10.76 2.89 -7.12
C ILE A 196 10.36 4.22 -6.53
N ALA A 197 10.73 5.30 -7.21
CA ALA A 197 10.25 6.64 -6.91
C ALA A 197 9.68 7.25 -8.18
N GLN A 198 8.48 7.81 -8.10
CA GLN A 198 7.82 8.46 -9.24
C GLN A 198 6.91 9.60 -8.77
N ASN A 199 6.63 10.53 -9.68
CA ASN A 199 5.59 11.53 -9.47
C ASN A 199 4.20 10.92 -9.68
N THR A 200 3.18 11.54 -9.13
CA THR A 200 1.78 11.27 -9.51
C THR A 200 1.33 12.17 -10.66
N ASP A 201 0.04 12.12 -10.99
CA ASP A 201 -0.61 13.11 -11.84
C ASP A 201 -0.77 14.50 -11.17
N ASN A 202 -1.15 15.46 -11.99
CA ASN A 202 -1.46 16.85 -11.61
C ASN A 202 -2.63 16.99 -10.63
N HIS A 203 -3.50 15.99 -10.48
CA HIS A 203 -4.60 16.05 -9.54
C HIS A 203 -4.12 15.74 -8.11
N LEU A 204 -3.30 14.69 -7.97
CA LEU A 204 -2.75 14.26 -6.68
C LEU A 204 -1.56 15.12 -6.23
N ARG A 205 -0.73 15.58 -7.18
CA ARG A 205 0.50 16.36 -6.92
C ARG A 205 1.39 15.78 -5.81
N GLY A 206 1.47 14.45 -5.72
CA GLY A 206 2.22 13.72 -4.71
C GLY A 206 3.50 13.10 -5.23
N ARG A 207 4.26 12.49 -4.31
CA ARG A 207 5.39 11.60 -4.62
C ARG A 207 5.02 10.18 -4.20
N LEU A 208 5.19 9.24 -5.12
CA LEU A 208 5.02 7.82 -4.82
C LEU A 208 6.39 7.20 -4.62
N VAL A 209 6.61 6.65 -3.43
CA VAL A 209 7.76 5.82 -3.11
C VAL A 209 7.26 4.44 -2.73
N GLN A 210 7.78 3.41 -3.40
CA GLN A 210 7.30 2.05 -3.22
C GLN A 210 8.40 1.03 -3.49
N ILE A 211 8.22 -0.17 -2.95
CA ILE A 211 8.84 -1.36 -3.50
C ILE A 211 8.00 -1.91 -4.64
N GLY A 212 8.65 -2.60 -5.57
CA GLY A 212 8.04 -3.48 -6.56
C GLY A 212 8.71 -4.84 -6.57
N ILE A 213 7.89 -5.89 -6.60
CA ILE A 213 8.26 -7.28 -6.85
C ILE A 213 7.74 -7.58 -8.27
N PHE A 214 8.65 -7.78 -9.22
CA PHE A 214 8.34 -7.87 -10.65
C PHE A 214 8.57 -9.26 -11.25
N THR A 215 8.97 -10.22 -10.43
CA THR A 215 9.12 -11.60 -10.85
C THR A 215 7.78 -12.28 -10.70
N PRO A 216 7.20 -12.86 -11.78
CA PRO A 216 5.99 -13.64 -11.66
C PRO A 216 6.19 -14.80 -10.68
N VAL A 217 5.25 -14.94 -9.74
CA VAL A 217 5.28 -15.99 -8.73
C VAL A 217 3.95 -16.73 -8.72
N GLU A 218 4.03 -18.05 -8.78
CA GLU A 218 2.89 -18.92 -8.53
C GLU A 218 2.77 -19.15 -7.02
N LEU A 219 1.66 -18.69 -6.44
CA LEU A 219 1.38 -18.84 -5.02
C LEU A 219 0.28 -19.88 -4.83
N PRO A 220 0.53 -21.02 -4.17
CA PRO A 220 -0.53 -21.91 -3.73
C PRO A 220 -1.39 -21.26 -2.64
N ALA A 221 -2.47 -21.93 -2.25
CA ALA A 221 -3.28 -21.48 -1.12
C ALA A 221 -2.43 -21.47 0.15
N GLY A 222 -2.51 -20.38 0.91
CA GLY A 222 -1.66 -20.20 2.09
C GLY A 222 -1.60 -18.76 2.60
N ARG A 223 -0.87 -18.60 3.72
CA ARG A 223 -0.59 -17.32 4.36
C ARG A 223 0.87 -16.98 4.16
N TYR A 224 1.13 -15.81 3.58
CA TYR A 224 2.47 -15.33 3.24
C TYR A 224 2.73 -14.00 3.91
N GLU A 225 3.81 -13.92 4.69
CA GLU A 225 4.32 -12.63 5.17
C GLU A 225 5.13 -12.00 4.03
N LEU A 226 4.47 -11.12 3.27
CA LEU A 226 4.98 -10.65 1.99
C LEU A 226 6.15 -9.69 2.19
N VAL A 227 5.96 -8.67 3.02
CA VAL A 227 6.95 -7.62 3.28
C VAL A 227 6.71 -6.98 4.64
N GLU A 228 7.81 -6.58 5.28
CA GLU A 228 7.82 -5.66 6.42
C GLU A 228 8.53 -4.37 6.01
N LEU A 229 7.80 -3.27 6.06
CA LEU A 229 8.27 -1.92 5.74
C LEU A 229 8.39 -1.10 7.02
N ARG A 230 9.39 -0.22 7.08
CA ARG A 230 9.60 0.73 8.17
C ARG A 230 9.69 2.13 7.60
N MET A 231 8.92 3.05 8.17
CA MET A 231 9.07 4.48 7.95
C MET A 231 9.57 5.13 9.23
N GLU A 232 10.63 5.93 9.15
CA GLU A 232 11.20 6.67 10.28
C GLU A 232 11.28 8.16 9.93
N LEU A 233 10.71 9.01 10.77
CA LEU A 233 10.77 10.46 10.62
C LEU A 233 12.10 10.99 11.18
N LEU A 234 12.85 11.75 10.38
CA LEU A 234 14.14 12.33 10.75
C LEU A 234 14.01 13.86 10.85
N TYR A 235 14.64 14.44 11.89
CA TYR A 235 14.70 15.88 12.18
C TYR A 235 16.15 16.36 12.20
#